data_AF-A0A7L4TLR9-F1
#
_entry.id   AF-A0A7L4TLR9-F1
#
_cell.length_a   1.000
_cell.length_b   1.000
_cell.length_c   1.000
_cell.angle_alpha   90.00
_cell.angle_beta   90.00
_cell.angle_gamma   90.00
#
_symmetry.space_group_name_H-M   'P 1'
#
loop_
_entity.id
_entity.type
_entity.pdbx_description
1 polymer ?
#
loop_
_entity_poly.entity_id
_entity_poly.type
_entity_poly.pdbx_seq_one_letter_code
_entity_poly.pdbx_strand_id
1 'polypeptide(L)' 'IPGGNHAYFGVYGSQSGDNEAKITVSEQQEIIIKTIVSWLDTVHSTP' A
#
# COMPACT_ATOMS: atom_id res chain seq x y z
N ILE A 1 -4.61 3.71 1.89
CA ILE A 1 -3.75 4.52 1.00
C ILE A 1 -4.66 5.40 0.15
N PRO A 2 -4.55 6.73 0.22
CA PRO A 2 -5.41 7.64 -0.53
C PRO A 2 -5.36 7.35 -2.03
N GLY A 3 -6.52 7.28 -2.69
CA GLY A 3 -6.62 6.98 -4.12
C GLY A 3 -6.36 5.51 -4.51
N GLY A 4 -5.92 4.66 -3.59
CA GLY A 4 -5.75 3.23 -3.81
C GLY A 4 -7.05 2.43 -3.62
N ASN A 5 -7.00 1.13 -3.94
CA ASN A 5 -8.08 0.18 -3.64
C ASN A 5 -7.57 -1.06 -2.88
N HIS A 6 -8.45 -2.00 -2.57
CA HIS A 6 -8.13 -3.16 -1.74
C HIS A 6 -7.27 -4.20 -2.48
N ALA A 7 -7.60 -4.54 -3.73
CA ALA A 7 -6.85 -5.49 -4.55
C ALA A 7 -5.38 -5.11 -4.73
N TYR A 8 -5.09 -3.81 -4.82
CA TYR A 8 -3.75 -3.31 -5.07
C TYR A 8 -2.82 -3.49 -3.88
N PHE A 9 -3.29 -3.89 -2.69
CA PHE A 9 -2.41 -4.24 -1.56
C PHE A 9 -1.57 -5.49 -1.84
N GLY A 10 -2.20 -6.56 -2.34
CA GLY A 10 -1.52 -7.83 -2.64
C GLY A 10 -1.47 -8.16 -4.13
N VAL A 11 -1.86 -7.23 -4.99
CA VAL A 11 -1.97 -7.42 -6.45
C VAL A 11 -2.86 -8.62 -6.79
N TYR A 12 -4.02 -8.71 -6.12
CA TYR A 12 -4.94 -9.85 -6.21
C TYR A 12 -5.74 -9.91 -7.53
N GLY A 13 -5.53 -8.94 -8.44
CA GLY A 13 -6.42 -8.71 -9.58
C GLY A 13 -7.77 -8.12 -9.14
N SER A 14 -8.71 -7.95 -10.07
CA SER A 14 -10.02 -7.36 -9.76
C SER A 14 -10.77 -8.16 -8.69
N GLN A 15 -11.33 -7.47 -7.69
CA GLN A 15 -12.10 -8.06 -6.60
C GLN A 15 -13.50 -7.43 -6.52
N SER A 16 -14.49 -8.21 -6.10
CA SER A 16 -15.84 -7.71 -5.90
C SER A 16 -15.88 -6.74 -4.71
N GLY A 17 -16.45 -5.56 -4.91
CA GLY A 17 -16.53 -4.51 -3.87
C GLY A 17 -15.33 -3.55 -3.85
N ASP A 18 -14.35 -3.74 -4.72
CA ASP A 18 -13.28 -2.77 -4.91
C ASP A 18 -13.81 -1.51 -5.60
N ASN A 19 -13.48 -0.36 -5.01
CA ASN A 19 -13.66 0.91 -5.69
C ASN A 19 -12.63 1.09 -6.81
N GLU A 20 -12.96 1.92 -7.79
CA GLU A 20 -12.03 2.34 -8.82
C GLU A 20 -10.85 3.10 -8.17
N ALA A 21 -9.63 2.66 -8.46
CA ALA A 21 -8.42 3.31 -7.99
C ALA A 21 -8.13 4.56 -8.82
N LYS A 22 -7.63 5.60 -8.16
CA LYS A 22 -7.16 6.87 -8.76
C LYS A 22 -5.65 6.92 -8.94
N ILE A 23 -4.94 5.92 -8.42
CA ILE A 23 -3.50 5.72 -8.58
C ILE A 23 -3.26 4.33 -9.15
N THR A 24 -2.12 4.14 -9.79
CA THR A 24 -1.69 2.86 -10.34
C THR A 24 -1.33 1.85 -9.24
N VAL A 25 -1.30 0.57 -9.61
CA VAL A 25 -0.80 -0.51 -8.74
C VAL A 25 0.61 -0.18 -8.22
N SER A 26 1.48 0.33 -9.09
CA SER A 26 2.88 0.65 -8.74
C SER A 26 2.96 1.77 -7.70
N GLU A 27 2.18 2.83 -7.84
CA GLU A 27 2.15 3.93 -6.87
C GLU A 27 1.65 3.45 -5.50
N GLN A 28 0.62 2.62 -5.47
CA GLN A 28 0.12 2.05 -4.20
C GLN A 28 1.17 1.15 -3.55
N GLN A 29 1.84 0.29 -4.32
CA GLN A 29 2.91 -0.58 -3.81
C GLN A 29 4.10 0.22 -3.27
N GLU A 30 4.50 1.30 -3.95
CA GLU A 30 5.56 2.18 -3.49
C GLU A 30 5.23 2.82 -2.12
N ILE A 31 3.97 3.26 -1.94
CA ILE A 31 3.50 3.81 -0.65
C ILE A 31 3.49 2.72 0.44
N ILE A 32 3.07 1.49 0.11
CA ILE A 32 3.10 0.35 1.04
C ILE A 32 4.53 0.10 1.51
N ILE A 33 5.47 -0.03 0.57
CA ILE A 33 6.89 -0.29 0.87
C ILE A 33 7.47 0.82 1.75
N LYS A 34 7.28 2.09 1.36
CA LYS A 34 7.76 3.24 2.14
C LYS A 34 7.20 3.24 3.56
N THR A 35 5.93 2.92 3.71
CA THR A 35 5.24 2.87 5.02
C THR A 35 5.80 1.75 5.89
N ILE A 36 5.98 0.55 5.32
CA ILE A 36 6.53 -0.60 6.05
C ILE A 36 7.99 -0.34 6.47
N VAL A 37 8.83 0.17 5.55
CA VAL A 37 10.22 0.51 5.86
C VAL A 37 10.29 1.57 6.94
N SER A 38 9.51 2.65 6.82
CA SER A 38 9.45 3.68 7.86
C SER A 38 9.01 3.12 9.21
N TRP A 39 8.01 2.22 9.23
CA TRP A 39 7.57 1.56 10.45
C TRP A 39 8.70 0.70 11.05
N LEU A 40 9.39 -0.11 10.25
CA LEU A 40 10.55 -0.90 10.71
C LEU A 40 11.64 -0.03 11.30
N ASP A 41 11.95 1.12 10.68
CA ASP A 41 12.93 2.08 11.20
C ASP A 41 12.50 2.67 12.55
N THR A 42 11.19 2.94 12.75
CA THR A 42 10.68 3.37 14.06
C THR A 42 10.75 2.28 15.13
N VAL A 43 10.67 1.00 14.73
CA VAL A 43 10.78 -0.15 15.65
C VAL A 43 12.25 -0.42 16.02
N HIS A 44 13.19 -0.18 15.10
CA HIS A 44 14.64 -0.32 15.37
C HIS A 44 15.24 0.90 16.10
N SER A 45 14.52 2.03 16.14
CA SER A 45 14.90 3.22 16.89
C SER A 45 14.47 3.11 18.35
N THR A 46 14.94 2.08 19.05
CA THR A 46 14.91 2.01 20.52
C THR A 46 16.22 2.57 21.09
N PRO A 47 16.19 3.46 22.11
CA PRO A 47 17.34 3.71 22.98
C PRO A 47 17.83 2.44 23.69
#